data_AF-A0A412HU85-F1
#
_entry.id   AF-A0A412HU85-F1
#
_cell.length_a   1.000
_cell.length_b   1.000
_cell.length_c   1.000
_cell.angle_alpha   90.00
_cell.angle_beta   90.00
_cell.angle_gamma   90.00
#
_symmetry.space_group_name_H-M   'P 1'
#
loop_
_entity.id
_entity.type
_entity.pdbx_description
1 polymer ?
#
loop_
_entity_poly.entity_id
_entity_poly.type
_entity_poly.pdbx_seq_one_letter_code
_entity_poly.pdbx_strand_id
1 'polypeptide(L)'
;MALSLTQKETYRETLANLVAKQNDGASIVSAKKELEALSTSLVPRMLYRYRPPSEYAFADLENATVTFSHPKVFSDQCDSVPIYNWNGIDEIESNLNDDEQALKIINQIDFRRLAFVLGVLGAPFNPARIDEFEILSDEGKVSLFRSAVKNLRLFVGGFVAPVHQNSCRNCCRILCLTDNPSDSNMWNVYSESQAGFVLAYDREAIRNCNIANGMRTELLPILYDDEPFNCDPQIAWTAARMLGLNVSSDDMLSDLRAIYRKGSVFERENEYRARLVPEPDELEMNYVQRPCKPLRVILGSRMTQEDKELCICAANKLDIPVDEQC
;
A
#
# COMPACT_ATOMS: atom_id res chain seq x y z
N MET A 1 17.32 14.72 -8.36
CA MET A 1 18.52 14.68 -7.49
C MET A 1 18.45 13.37 -6.73
N ALA A 2 19.33 12.42 -7.05
CA ALA A 2 19.34 11.14 -6.34
C ALA A 2 19.69 11.36 -4.86
N LEU A 3 18.97 10.67 -3.97
CA LEU A 3 19.25 10.69 -2.53
C LEU A 3 20.67 10.16 -2.28
N SER A 4 21.39 10.80 -1.35
CA SER A 4 22.67 10.28 -0.89
C SER A 4 22.49 8.94 -0.16
N LEU A 5 23.55 8.14 -0.06
CA LEU A 5 23.51 6.86 0.69
C LEU A 5 23.02 7.08 2.12
N THR A 6 23.57 8.08 2.81
CA THR A 6 23.18 8.44 4.18
C THR A 6 21.70 8.84 4.28
N GLN A 7 21.17 9.57 3.28
CA GLN A 7 19.74 9.90 3.25
C GLN A 7 18.86 8.66 3.05
N LYS A 8 19.27 7.73 2.19
CA LYS A 8 18.56 6.46 1.97
C LYS A 8 18.55 5.59 3.24
N GLU A 9 19.68 5.48 3.94
CA GLU A 9 19.80 4.75 5.20
C GLU A 9 18.94 5.39 6.30
N THR A 10 19.04 6.71 6.47
CA THR A 10 18.22 7.45 7.45
C THR A 10 16.73 7.28 7.16
N TYR A 11 16.32 7.37 5.90
CA TYR A 11 14.93 7.17 5.49
C TYR A 11 14.47 5.74 5.81
N ARG A 12 15.27 4.72 5.47
CA ARG A 12 14.97 3.32 5.76
C ARG A 12 14.77 3.08 7.26
N GLU A 13 15.69 3.56 8.08
CA GLU A 13 15.61 3.44 9.55
C GLU A 13 14.40 4.18 10.10
N THR A 14 14.16 5.41 9.64
CA THR A 14 13.01 6.22 10.09
C THR A 14 11.71 5.52 9.77
N LEU A 15 11.54 5.03 8.52
CA LEU A 15 10.32 4.35 8.11
C LEU A 15 10.12 3.02 8.84
N ALA A 16 11.20 2.27 9.11
CA ALA A 16 11.14 1.03 9.88
C ALA A 16 10.69 1.25 11.33
N ASN A 17 11.16 2.33 11.96
CA ASN A 17 10.89 2.65 13.37
C ASN A 17 9.64 3.51 13.59
N LEU A 18 9.07 4.08 12.54
CA LEU A 18 7.86 4.90 12.65
C LEU A 18 6.68 4.04 13.07
N VAL A 19 5.92 4.43 14.10
CA VAL A 19 4.79 3.63 14.60
C VAL A 19 3.54 4.49 14.74
N ALA A 20 2.40 3.95 14.30
CA ALA A 20 1.08 4.52 14.58
C ALA A 20 0.21 3.48 15.30
N LYS A 21 0.02 3.64 16.61
CA LYS A 21 -0.75 2.71 17.44
C LYS A 21 -2.25 2.90 17.22
N GLN A 22 -2.98 1.79 17.13
CA GLN A 22 -4.43 1.82 17.04
C GLN A 22 -5.02 2.47 18.30
N ASN A 23 -6.00 3.36 18.13
CA ASN A 23 -6.68 4.12 19.21
C ASN A 23 -5.79 5.10 19.99
N ASP A 24 -4.55 5.33 19.58
CA ASP A 24 -3.69 6.37 20.15
C ASP A 24 -3.55 7.54 19.16
N GLY A 25 -4.41 8.55 19.35
CA GLY A 25 -4.43 9.75 18.51
C GLY A 25 -3.11 10.51 18.50
N ALA A 26 -2.35 10.51 19.60
CA ALA A 26 -1.06 11.20 19.66
C ALA A 26 -0.03 10.48 18.78
N SER A 27 0.04 9.15 18.85
CA SER A 27 0.92 8.36 17.98
C SER A 27 0.59 8.55 16.51
N ILE A 28 -0.70 8.56 16.15
CA ILE A 28 -1.16 8.73 14.77
C ILE A 28 -0.79 10.11 14.23
N VAL A 29 -0.99 11.17 15.03
CA VAL A 29 -0.63 12.54 14.65
C VAL A 29 0.90 12.67 14.51
N SER A 30 1.66 12.09 15.44
CA SER A 30 3.12 12.07 15.37
C SER A 30 3.61 11.38 14.10
N ALA A 31 3.06 10.20 13.79
CA ALA A 31 3.42 9.44 12.60
C ALA A 31 3.13 10.22 11.30
N LYS A 32 1.96 10.85 11.21
CA LYS A 32 1.60 11.69 10.06
C LYS A 32 2.56 12.86 9.87
N LYS A 33 2.95 13.53 10.96
CA LYS A 33 3.90 14.64 10.92
C LYS A 33 5.28 14.20 10.42
N GLU A 34 5.74 13.03 10.85
CA GLU A 34 7.02 12.47 10.41
C GLU A 34 6.99 12.10 8.92
N LEU A 35 5.93 11.44 8.44
CA LEU A 35 5.75 11.14 7.02
C LEU A 35 5.74 12.42 6.16
N GLU A 36 5.09 13.47 6.65
CA GLU A 36 5.09 14.78 5.99
C GLU A 36 6.49 15.43 5.96
N ALA A 37 7.27 15.31 7.04
CA ALA A 37 8.64 15.79 7.09
C ALA A 37 9.55 15.02 6.12
N LEU A 38 9.43 13.69 6.06
CA LEU A 38 10.13 12.84 5.08
C LEU A 38 9.76 13.23 3.65
N SER A 39 8.46 13.36 3.35
CA SER A 39 7.99 13.80 2.02
C SER A 39 8.61 15.15 1.62
N THR A 40 8.56 16.12 2.53
CA THR A 40 9.07 17.48 2.28
C THR A 40 10.59 17.53 2.09
N SER A 41 11.33 16.67 2.77
CA SER A 41 12.80 16.67 2.74
C SER A 41 13.40 15.80 1.63
N LEU A 42 12.76 14.68 1.28
CA LEU A 42 13.33 13.68 0.38
C LEU A 42 12.77 13.76 -1.04
N VAL A 43 11.54 14.25 -1.21
CA VAL A 43 10.90 14.28 -2.53
C VAL A 43 11.27 15.57 -3.26
N PRO A 44 11.86 15.52 -4.47
CA PRO A 44 12.20 16.71 -5.22
C PRO A 44 10.95 17.47 -5.64
N ARG A 45 11.11 18.78 -5.86
CA ARG A 45 9.98 19.63 -6.26
C ARG A 45 9.36 19.20 -7.59
N MET A 46 10.19 18.84 -8.56
CA MET A 46 9.76 18.41 -9.88
C MET A 46 9.78 16.89 -9.97
N LEU A 47 8.65 16.33 -10.36
CA LEU A 47 8.47 14.91 -10.61
C LEU A 47 7.92 14.70 -12.01
N TYR A 48 8.25 13.55 -12.60
CA TYR A 48 7.97 13.24 -13.99
C TYR A 48 7.25 11.90 -14.10
N ARG A 49 6.29 11.85 -15.01
CA ARG A 49 5.57 10.64 -15.36
C ARG A 49 5.72 10.36 -16.84
N TYR A 50 6.32 9.22 -17.15
CA TYR A 50 6.38 8.68 -18.50
C TYR A 50 5.02 8.11 -18.90
N ARG A 51 4.60 8.39 -20.13
CA ARG A 51 3.31 7.96 -20.67
C ARG A 51 3.49 7.33 -22.06
N PRO A 52 2.88 6.16 -22.33
CA PRO A 52 2.79 5.65 -23.69
C PRO A 52 1.78 6.47 -24.51
N PRO A 53 1.84 6.43 -25.85
CA PRO A 53 0.87 7.09 -26.74
C PRO A 53 -0.46 6.32 -26.73
N SER A 54 -1.21 6.45 -25.65
CA SER A 54 -2.51 5.78 -25.46
C SER A 54 -3.61 6.80 -25.21
N GLU A 55 -4.84 6.45 -25.58
CA GLU A 55 -6.03 7.28 -25.36
C GLU A 55 -6.14 7.77 -23.90
N TYR A 56 -5.89 6.88 -22.93
CA TYR A 56 -5.90 7.24 -21.50
C TYR A 56 -4.80 8.21 -21.11
N ALA A 57 -3.62 8.13 -21.74
CA ALA A 57 -2.53 9.06 -21.48
C ALA A 57 -2.85 10.46 -22.02
N PHE A 58 -3.39 10.54 -23.25
CA PHE A 58 -3.81 11.81 -23.82
C PHE A 58 -4.98 12.41 -23.05
N ALA A 59 -5.95 11.60 -22.62
CA ALA A 59 -7.07 12.05 -21.80
C ALA A 59 -6.61 12.62 -20.45
N ASP A 60 -5.60 12.03 -19.81
CA ASP A 60 -5.02 12.59 -18.57
C ASP A 60 -4.43 13.99 -18.82
N LEU A 61 -3.71 14.18 -19.93
CA LEU A 61 -3.18 15.48 -20.31
C LEU A 61 -4.29 16.48 -20.66
N GLU A 62 -5.24 16.10 -21.53
CA GLU A 62 -6.32 16.99 -21.97
C GLU A 62 -7.20 17.47 -20.82
N ASN A 63 -7.51 16.58 -19.88
CA ASN A 63 -8.39 16.89 -18.75
C ASN A 63 -7.65 17.45 -17.53
N ALA A 64 -6.33 17.63 -17.61
CA ALA A 64 -5.48 18.02 -16.48
C ALA A 64 -5.70 17.10 -15.26
N THR A 65 -5.71 15.79 -15.49
CA THR A 65 -5.86 14.77 -14.46
C THR A 65 -4.63 13.89 -14.35
N VAL A 66 -4.48 13.26 -13.19
CA VAL A 66 -3.54 12.17 -12.99
C VAL A 66 -4.29 10.91 -12.59
N THR A 67 -4.02 9.82 -13.32
CA THR A 67 -4.58 8.50 -12.98
C THR A 67 -3.71 7.79 -11.96
N PHE A 68 -4.28 7.44 -10.81
CA PHE A 68 -3.74 6.46 -9.88
C PHE A 68 -4.26 5.08 -10.24
N SER A 69 -3.43 4.06 -10.04
CA SER A 69 -3.73 2.69 -10.40
C SER A 69 -3.59 1.77 -9.21
N HIS A 70 -4.39 0.74 -9.19
CA HIS A 70 -4.30 -0.31 -8.21
C HIS A 70 -3.05 -1.19 -8.48
N PRO A 71 -2.19 -1.50 -7.49
CA PRO A 71 -0.96 -2.28 -7.73
C PRO A 71 -1.17 -3.69 -8.34
N LYS A 72 -2.40 -4.25 -8.33
CA LYS A 72 -2.69 -5.53 -9.01
C LYS A 72 -2.56 -5.46 -10.53
N VAL A 73 -2.75 -4.28 -11.12
CA VAL A 73 -2.74 -4.13 -12.59
C VAL A 73 -1.32 -4.00 -13.14
N PHE A 74 -0.32 -3.91 -12.26
CA PHE A 74 1.09 -3.87 -12.65
C PHE A 74 1.55 -5.26 -13.06
N SER A 75 2.48 -5.30 -14.03
CA SER A 75 3.10 -6.54 -14.49
C SER A 75 4.01 -7.18 -13.43
N ASP A 76 4.58 -6.36 -12.53
CA ASP A 76 5.34 -6.85 -11.39
C ASP A 76 4.39 -7.44 -10.34
N GLN A 77 4.39 -8.78 -10.25
CA GLN A 77 3.55 -9.50 -9.29
C GLN A 77 4.08 -9.45 -7.86
N CYS A 78 5.34 -9.04 -7.67
CA CYS A 78 5.99 -8.92 -6.36
C CYS A 78 5.92 -7.49 -5.80
N ASP A 79 5.54 -6.49 -6.61
CA ASP A 79 5.37 -5.11 -6.16
C ASP A 79 4.26 -5.02 -5.10
N SER A 80 4.57 -4.34 -3.98
CA SER A 80 3.63 -4.09 -2.89
C SER A 80 3.05 -5.38 -2.27
N VAL A 81 3.83 -6.48 -2.28
CA VAL A 81 3.46 -7.75 -1.62
C VAL A 81 4.29 -7.94 -0.35
N PRO A 82 3.67 -7.94 0.84
CA PRO A 82 4.35 -8.33 2.06
C PRO A 82 4.52 -9.86 2.15
N ILE A 83 5.54 -10.30 2.88
CA ILE A 83 5.80 -11.70 3.23
C ILE A 83 5.50 -11.97 4.69
N TYR A 84 5.42 -13.23 5.06
CA TYR A 84 5.28 -13.67 6.44
C TYR A 84 6.05 -14.99 6.64
N ASN A 85 6.65 -15.14 7.81
CA ASN A 85 7.62 -16.19 8.13
C ASN A 85 7.17 -17.09 9.29
N TRP A 86 5.87 -17.11 9.61
CA TRP A 86 5.25 -17.93 10.67
C TRP A 86 5.73 -17.69 12.11
N ASN A 87 6.82 -16.93 12.33
CA ASN A 87 7.39 -16.67 13.66
C ASN A 87 6.35 -16.16 14.67
N GLY A 88 5.49 -15.22 14.26
CA GLY A 88 4.42 -14.70 15.14
C GLY A 88 3.34 -15.74 15.45
N ILE A 89 3.14 -16.74 14.58
CA ILE A 89 2.22 -17.85 14.82
C ILE A 89 2.88 -18.90 15.73
N ASP A 90 4.17 -19.16 15.57
CA ASP A 90 4.93 -20.07 16.43
C ASP A 90 4.87 -19.61 17.90
N GLU A 91 4.97 -18.29 18.14
CA GLU A 91 4.81 -17.71 19.47
C GLU A 91 3.40 -17.92 20.05
N ILE A 92 2.36 -17.73 19.24
CA ILE A 92 0.97 -18.02 19.63
C ILE A 92 0.83 -19.50 19.98
N GLU A 93 1.30 -20.41 19.11
CA GLU A 93 1.24 -21.85 19.36
C GLU A 93 1.99 -22.26 20.65
N SER A 94 3.16 -21.65 20.91
CA SER A 94 3.93 -21.89 22.13
C SER A 94 3.17 -21.49 23.39
N ASN A 95 2.58 -20.28 23.41
CA ASN A 95 1.78 -19.79 24.53
C ASN A 95 0.55 -20.67 24.80
N LEU A 96 0.04 -21.36 23.78
CA LEU A 96 -1.13 -22.23 23.90
C LEU A 96 -0.82 -23.63 24.40
N ASN A 97 0.46 -24.04 24.40
CA ASN A 97 0.90 -25.28 25.02
C ASN A 97 0.99 -25.19 26.55
N ASP A 98 0.92 -24.00 27.12
CA ASP A 98 0.82 -23.76 28.56
C ASP A 98 -0.66 -23.59 28.97
N ASP A 99 -1.13 -24.40 29.92
CA ASP A 99 -2.55 -24.41 30.34
C ASP A 99 -2.97 -23.08 30.98
N GLU A 100 -2.10 -22.45 31.78
CA GLU A 100 -2.40 -21.20 32.48
C GLU A 100 -2.50 -20.03 31.47
N GLN A 101 -1.56 -19.98 30.53
CA GLN A 101 -1.56 -18.95 29.47
C GLN A 101 -2.70 -19.17 28.49
N ALA A 102 -3.00 -20.41 28.10
CA ALA A 102 -4.15 -20.72 27.26
C ALA A 102 -5.46 -20.26 27.92
N LEU A 103 -5.64 -20.52 29.21
CA LEU A 103 -6.83 -20.10 29.93
C LEU A 103 -6.94 -18.57 30.04
N LYS A 104 -5.82 -17.87 30.26
CA LYS A 104 -5.77 -16.40 30.22
C LYS A 104 -6.21 -15.84 28.87
N ILE A 105 -5.78 -16.44 27.77
CA ILE A 105 -6.17 -16.05 26.42
C ILE A 105 -7.66 -16.32 26.19
N ILE A 106 -8.14 -17.52 26.52
CA ILE A 106 -9.55 -17.92 26.37
C ILE A 106 -10.50 -16.95 27.07
N ASN A 107 -10.15 -16.54 28.30
CA ASN A 107 -10.96 -15.62 29.09
C ASN A 107 -11.04 -14.19 28.50
N GLN A 108 -10.20 -13.85 27.51
CA GLN A 108 -10.23 -12.57 26.80
C GLN A 108 -10.96 -12.65 25.45
N ILE A 109 -11.38 -13.84 25.03
CA ILE A 109 -12.05 -14.03 23.74
C ILE A 109 -13.50 -13.57 23.84
N ASP A 110 -13.88 -12.67 22.94
CA ASP A 110 -15.27 -12.42 22.62
C ASP A 110 -15.80 -13.52 21.69
N PHE A 111 -16.42 -14.54 22.29
CA PHE A 111 -16.96 -15.70 21.56
C PHE A 111 -18.09 -15.33 20.59
N ARG A 112 -18.84 -14.25 20.84
CA ARG A 112 -19.87 -13.78 19.92
C ARG A 112 -19.23 -13.23 18.66
N ARG A 113 -18.15 -12.46 18.83
CA ARG A 113 -17.37 -11.93 17.71
C ARG A 113 -16.65 -13.03 16.93
N LEU A 114 -16.04 -13.99 17.62
CA LEU A 114 -15.44 -15.17 16.97
C LEU A 114 -16.47 -15.92 16.13
N ALA A 115 -17.63 -16.21 16.71
CA ALA A 115 -18.68 -16.94 16.03
C ALA A 115 -19.29 -16.14 14.85
N PHE A 116 -19.37 -14.81 14.94
CA PHE A 116 -19.71 -13.96 13.80
C PHE A 116 -18.69 -14.08 12.65
N VAL A 117 -17.38 -14.01 12.95
CA VAL A 117 -16.32 -14.16 11.95
C VAL A 117 -16.41 -15.54 11.29
N LEU A 118 -16.57 -16.61 12.06
CA LEU A 118 -16.77 -17.97 11.53
C LEU A 118 -18.02 -18.05 10.64
N GLY A 119 -19.10 -17.38 11.01
CA GLY A 119 -20.33 -17.24 10.21
C GLY A 119 -20.10 -16.61 8.84
N VAL A 120 -19.36 -15.49 8.79
CA VAL A 120 -18.97 -14.82 7.54
C VAL A 120 -18.12 -15.75 6.65
N LEU A 121 -17.33 -16.64 7.26
CA LEU A 121 -16.52 -17.64 6.56
C LEU A 121 -17.30 -18.89 6.12
N GLY A 122 -18.63 -18.89 6.27
CA GLY A 122 -19.49 -19.99 5.87
C GLY A 122 -19.51 -21.16 6.86
N ALA A 123 -18.91 -21.03 8.04
CA ALA A 123 -19.12 -21.99 9.11
C ALA A 123 -20.49 -21.71 9.75
N PRO A 124 -21.33 -22.75 9.98
CA PRO A 124 -22.65 -22.54 10.55
C PRO A 124 -22.55 -21.92 11.95
N PHE A 125 -23.07 -20.71 12.10
CA PHE A 125 -23.22 -20.04 13.39
C PHE A 125 -24.32 -20.74 14.19
N ASN A 126 -23.97 -21.30 15.35
CA ASN A 126 -24.93 -21.88 16.28
C ASN A 126 -24.74 -21.22 17.66
N PRO A 127 -25.62 -20.28 18.06
CA PRO A 127 -25.54 -19.61 19.35
C PRO A 127 -25.48 -20.57 20.54
N ALA A 128 -26.18 -21.72 20.45
CA ALA A 128 -26.21 -22.72 21.52
C ALA A 128 -24.82 -23.30 21.82
N ARG A 129 -23.90 -23.31 20.84
CA ARG A 129 -22.52 -23.79 21.05
C ARG A 129 -21.67 -22.82 21.85
N ILE A 130 -22.06 -21.54 21.93
CA ILE A 130 -21.39 -20.54 22.78
C ILE A 130 -21.79 -20.77 24.23
N ASP A 131 -23.09 -20.93 24.48
CA ASP A 131 -23.61 -21.22 25.83
C ASP A 131 -23.04 -22.56 26.36
N GLU A 132 -22.93 -23.57 25.50
CA GLU A 132 -22.27 -24.86 25.81
C GLU A 132 -20.77 -24.70 26.10
N PHE A 133 -20.08 -23.75 25.47
CA PHE A 133 -18.65 -23.48 25.73
C PHE A 133 -18.46 -22.80 27.09
N GLU A 134 -19.32 -21.86 27.44
CA GLU A 134 -19.20 -21.08 28.69
C GLU A 134 -19.33 -21.97 29.95
N ILE A 135 -20.13 -23.04 29.87
CA ILE A 135 -20.35 -24.01 30.95
C ILE A 135 -19.28 -25.11 31.08
N LEU A 136 -18.32 -25.20 30.15
CA LEU A 136 -17.22 -26.15 30.25
C LEU A 136 -16.30 -25.83 31.45
N SER A 137 -15.69 -26.88 32.01
CA SER A 137 -14.55 -26.70 32.93
C SER A 137 -13.38 -26.01 32.22
N ASP A 138 -12.47 -25.40 32.98
CA ASP A 138 -11.28 -24.75 32.42
C ASP A 138 -10.45 -25.73 31.58
N GLU A 139 -10.26 -26.97 32.05
CA GLU A 139 -9.62 -28.06 31.30
C GLU A 139 -10.37 -28.36 29.98
N GLY A 140 -11.71 -28.37 30.03
CA GLY A 140 -12.56 -28.57 28.85
C GLY A 140 -12.41 -27.43 27.83
N LYS A 141 -12.37 -26.18 28.31
CA LYS A 141 -12.16 -24.99 27.48
C LYS A 141 -10.78 -25.02 26.82
N VAL A 142 -9.73 -25.29 27.58
CA VAL A 142 -8.35 -25.40 27.07
C VAL A 142 -8.23 -26.52 26.03
N SER A 143 -8.79 -27.70 26.31
CA SER A 143 -8.77 -28.84 25.37
C SER A 143 -9.47 -28.54 24.05
N LEU A 144 -10.66 -27.93 24.11
CA LEU A 144 -11.43 -27.56 22.92
C LEU A 144 -10.76 -26.43 22.14
N PHE A 145 -10.24 -25.41 22.83
CA PHE A 145 -9.52 -24.30 22.22
C PHE A 145 -8.24 -24.78 21.52
N ARG A 146 -7.44 -25.64 22.16
CA ARG A 146 -6.27 -26.28 21.52
C ARG A 146 -6.63 -27.06 20.27
N SER A 147 -7.76 -27.76 20.30
CA SER A 147 -8.25 -28.51 19.14
C SER A 147 -8.65 -27.58 17.98
N ALA A 148 -9.20 -26.41 18.27
CA ALA A 148 -9.46 -25.38 17.25
C ALA A 148 -8.15 -24.78 16.68
N VAL A 149 -7.15 -24.59 17.54
CA VAL A 149 -5.84 -24.02 17.18
C VAL A 149 -4.97 -24.97 16.36
N LYS A 150 -5.21 -26.29 16.37
CA LYS A 150 -4.54 -27.22 15.42
C LYS A 150 -4.74 -26.83 13.96
N ASN A 151 -5.82 -26.10 13.65
CA ASN A 151 -6.10 -25.55 12.33
C ASN A 151 -5.66 -24.08 12.19
N LEU A 152 -4.98 -23.49 13.17
CA LEU A 152 -4.55 -22.08 13.15
C LEU A 152 -3.68 -21.78 11.94
N ARG A 153 -2.72 -22.65 11.62
CA ARG A 153 -1.89 -22.47 10.42
C ARG A 153 -2.69 -22.54 9.12
N LEU A 154 -3.66 -23.46 9.03
CA LEU A 154 -4.55 -23.55 7.86
C LEU A 154 -5.43 -22.29 7.74
N PHE A 155 -5.94 -21.79 8.86
CA PHE A 155 -6.71 -20.56 8.91
C PHE A 155 -5.87 -19.34 8.53
N VAL A 156 -4.68 -19.19 9.11
CA VAL A 156 -3.79 -18.07 8.84
C VAL A 156 -3.30 -18.11 7.38
N GLY A 157 -2.78 -19.25 6.93
CA GLY A 157 -2.24 -19.39 5.58
C GLY A 157 -3.31 -19.41 4.48
N GLY A 158 -4.48 -19.96 4.77
CA GLY A 158 -5.59 -20.05 3.81
C GLY A 158 -6.49 -18.82 3.75
N PHE A 159 -6.50 -17.99 4.79
CA PHE A 159 -7.40 -16.83 4.86
C PHE A 159 -6.70 -15.53 5.27
N VAL A 160 -6.07 -15.48 6.44
CA VAL A 160 -5.52 -14.22 6.99
C VAL A 160 -4.39 -13.66 6.12
N ALA A 161 -3.40 -14.47 5.79
CA ALA A 161 -2.26 -14.06 4.99
C ALA A 161 -2.67 -13.62 3.57
N PRO A 162 -3.50 -14.39 2.83
CA PRO A 162 -4.03 -13.94 1.53
C PRO A 162 -4.76 -12.59 1.61
N VAL A 163 -5.58 -12.35 2.65
CA VAL A 163 -6.28 -11.07 2.83
C VAL A 163 -5.29 -9.91 2.95
N HIS A 164 -4.21 -10.06 3.74
CA HIS A 164 -3.19 -9.01 3.89
C HIS A 164 -2.37 -8.78 2.63
N GLN A 165 -1.90 -9.85 2.00
CA GLN A 165 -1.16 -9.77 0.74
C GLN A 165 -2.02 -9.10 -0.34
N ASN A 166 -3.32 -9.41 -0.35
CA ASN A 166 -4.29 -8.76 -1.22
C ASN A 166 -4.64 -7.33 -0.77
N SER A 167 -4.52 -6.95 0.49
CA SER A 167 -4.86 -5.58 0.94
C SER A 167 -3.93 -4.54 0.33
N CYS A 168 -2.61 -4.76 0.40
CA CYS A 168 -1.61 -3.88 -0.22
C CYS A 168 -1.80 -3.81 -1.74
N ARG A 169 -2.04 -4.99 -2.31
CA ARG A 169 -2.75 -5.30 -3.55
C ARG A 169 -3.82 -4.28 -3.91
N ASN A 170 -4.92 -4.35 -3.17
CA ASN A 170 -6.27 -3.99 -3.62
C ASN A 170 -6.95 -2.82 -2.96
N CYS A 171 -6.44 -2.37 -1.82
CA CYS A 171 -7.08 -1.33 -1.04
C CYS A 171 -6.50 0.06 -1.30
N CYS A 172 -5.33 0.16 -1.95
CA CYS A 172 -4.71 1.45 -2.28
C CYS A 172 -4.64 1.70 -3.79
N ARG A 173 -4.53 2.99 -4.15
CA ARG A 173 -4.24 3.42 -5.52
C ARG A 173 -2.93 4.18 -5.48
N ILE A 174 -2.04 3.86 -6.41
CA ILE A 174 -0.69 4.40 -6.43
C ILE A 174 -0.40 5.09 -7.76
N LEU A 175 0.46 6.09 -7.67
CA LEU A 175 0.99 6.84 -8.80
C LEU A 175 2.51 6.81 -8.70
N CYS A 176 3.14 6.25 -9.73
CA CYS A 176 4.58 6.12 -9.84
C CYS A 176 5.16 7.31 -10.63
N LEU A 177 6.16 7.97 -10.06
CA LEU A 177 6.84 9.14 -10.59
C LEU A 177 8.35 8.95 -10.49
N THR A 178 9.12 9.71 -11.25
CA THR A 178 10.58 9.77 -11.13
C THR A 178 11.05 11.23 -11.15
N ASP A 179 12.30 11.50 -10.81
CA ASP A 179 12.89 12.84 -10.85
C ASP A 179 13.78 13.08 -12.07
N ASN A 180 13.90 12.10 -12.96
CA ASN A 180 14.69 12.16 -14.17
C ASN A 180 13.79 12.06 -15.42
N PRO A 181 13.62 13.15 -16.19
CA PRO A 181 12.83 13.12 -17.44
C PRO A 181 13.60 12.57 -18.65
N SER A 182 14.90 12.29 -18.51
CA SER A 182 15.79 11.97 -19.62
C SER A 182 16.35 10.55 -19.54
N ASP A 183 15.85 9.71 -18.62
CA ASP A 183 16.34 8.33 -18.50
C ASP A 183 15.94 7.48 -19.71
N SER A 184 16.92 6.98 -20.45
CA SER A 184 16.70 6.18 -21.67
C SER A 184 15.95 4.87 -21.41
N ASN A 185 16.15 4.22 -20.25
CA ASN A 185 15.44 2.99 -19.94
C ASN A 185 13.97 3.27 -19.61
N MET A 186 13.70 4.35 -18.86
CA MET A 186 12.34 4.80 -18.58
C MET A 186 11.61 5.18 -19.87
N TRP A 187 12.28 5.88 -20.79
CA TRP A 187 11.74 6.17 -22.13
C TRP A 187 11.40 4.91 -22.93
N ASN A 188 12.27 3.89 -22.85
CA ASN A 188 12.06 2.62 -23.53
C ASN A 188 10.88 1.83 -22.98
N VAL A 189 10.79 1.72 -21.65
CA VAL A 189 9.82 0.86 -20.96
C VAL A 189 8.45 1.53 -20.83
N TYR A 190 8.42 2.80 -20.40
CA TYR A 190 7.18 3.45 -19.95
C TYR A 190 6.57 4.45 -20.94
N SER A 191 7.25 4.70 -22.06
CA SER A 191 6.77 5.56 -23.15
C SER A 191 6.98 4.93 -24.52
N GLU A 192 6.92 3.60 -24.57
CA GLU A 192 6.92 2.83 -25.83
C GLU A 192 8.09 3.20 -26.75
N SER A 193 9.33 3.11 -26.24
CA SER A 193 10.53 3.42 -27.01
C SER A 193 10.53 4.82 -27.63
N GLN A 194 10.17 5.84 -26.84
CA GLN A 194 10.09 7.26 -27.25
C GLN A 194 8.96 7.61 -28.22
N ALA A 195 7.99 6.71 -28.41
CA ALA A 195 6.76 7.01 -29.14
C ALA A 195 5.71 7.73 -28.27
N GLY A 196 5.91 7.78 -26.94
CA GLY A 196 5.07 8.49 -25.99
C GLY A 196 5.62 9.85 -25.57
N PHE A 197 5.25 10.30 -24.37
CA PHE A 197 5.61 11.61 -23.83
C PHE A 197 5.80 11.57 -22.31
N VAL A 198 6.37 12.63 -21.75
CA VAL A 198 6.57 12.80 -20.31
C VAL A 198 5.80 14.03 -19.81
N LEU A 199 5.13 13.88 -18.68
CA LEU A 199 4.47 14.97 -17.97
C LEU A 199 5.25 15.33 -16.72
N ALA A 200 5.54 16.61 -16.51
CA ALA A 200 6.13 17.07 -15.25
C ALA A 200 5.09 17.66 -14.32
N TYR A 201 5.27 17.46 -13.02
CA TYR A 201 4.38 17.92 -11.97
C TYR A 201 5.18 18.56 -10.83
N ASP A 202 4.57 19.52 -10.16
CA ASP A 202 5.03 19.98 -8.86
C ASP A 202 4.60 18.97 -7.78
N ARG A 203 5.51 18.61 -6.88
CA ARG A 203 5.21 17.66 -5.79
C ARG A 203 4.03 18.10 -4.94
N GLU A 204 3.83 19.39 -4.71
CA GLU A 204 2.72 19.89 -3.89
C GLU A 204 1.39 19.77 -4.64
N ALA A 205 1.39 19.87 -5.98
CA ALA A 205 0.21 19.59 -6.79
C ALA A 205 -0.21 18.12 -6.64
N ILE A 206 0.75 17.19 -6.67
CA ILE A 206 0.48 15.76 -6.45
C ILE A 206 -0.02 15.50 -5.02
N ARG A 207 0.62 16.08 -4.00
CA ARG A 207 0.17 15.93 -2.60
C ARG A 207 -1.24 16.45 -2.38
N ASN A 208 -1.63 17.51 -3.10
CA ASN A 208 -2.91 18.19 -2.92
C ASN A 208 -4.00 17.72 -3.90
N CYS A 209 -3.72 16.83 -4.85
CA CYS A 209 -4.69 16.42 -5.88
C CYS A 209 -5.93 15.70 -5.32
N ASN A 210 -5.86 15.22 -4.07
CA ASN A 210 -6.97 14.59 -3.35
C ASN A 210 -7.57 15.45 -2.23
N ILE A 211 -7.15 16.71 -2.09
CA ILE A 211 -7.56 17.54 -0.95
C ILE A 211 -9.07 17.81 -0.90
N ALA A 212 -9.75 17.78 -2.06
CA ALA A 212 -11.21 17.90 -2.16
C ALA A 212 -11.94 16.80 -1.38
N ASN A 213 -11.29 15.64 -1.18
CA ASN A 213 -11.78 14.51 -0.41
C ASN A 213 -11.32 14.57 1.06
N GLY A 214 -10.76 15.70 1.50
CA GLY A 214 -10.29 15.90 2.87
C GLY A 214 -8.96 15.22 3.20
N MET A 215 -8.28 14.60 2.23
CA MET A 215 -7.01 13.90 2.45
C MET A 215 -5.97 14.27 1.40
N ARG A 216 -4.75 14.57 1.85
CA ARG A 216 -3.57 14.68 0.97
C ARG A 216 -3.12 13.29 0.54
N THR A 217 -2.47 13.18 -0.62
CA THR A 217 -1.79 11.94 -0.99
C THR A 217 -0.49 11.82 -0.21
N GLU A 218 -0.15 10.61 0.24
CA GLU A 218 1.16 10.34 0.82
C GLU A 218 2.16 10.18 -0.32
N LEU A 219 3.25 10.95 -0.35
CA LEU A 219 4.24 10.92 -1.42
C LEU A 219 5.63 10.74 -0.84
N LEU A 220 6.27 9.60 -1.13
CA LEU A 220 7.58 9.23 -0.58
C LEU A 220 8.43 8.51 -1.65
N PRO A 221 9.77 8.51 -1.52
CA PRO A 221 10.63 7.67 -2.34
C PRO A 221 10.43 6.18 -2.03
N ILE A 222 10.65 5.33 -3.04
CA ILE A 222 10.67 3.87 -2.87
C ILE A 222 11.94 3.43 -2.17
N LEU A 223 11.78 2.48 -1.24
CA LEU A 223 12.88 1.70 -0.67
C LEU A 223 13.12 0.47 -1.54
N TYR A 224 14.26 0.46 -2.22
CA TYR A 224 14.72 -0.70 -2.97
C TYR A 224 15.38 -1.70 -2.02
N ASP A 225 14.90 -2.93 -2.04
CA ASP A 225 15.38 -4.01 -1.19
C ASP A 225 15.10 -5.36 -1.86
N ASP A 226 15.98 -6.33 -1.68
CA ASP A 226 15.75 -7.70 -2.15
C ASP A 226 14.93 -8.50 -1.14
N GLU A 227 14.84 -8.02 0.11
CA GLU A 227 13.96 -8.59 1.13
C GLU A 227 12.59 -7.86 1.16
N PRO A 228 11.49 -8.56 0.84
CA PRO A 228 10.15 -8.01 0.97
C PRO A 228 9.82 -7.64 2.42
N PHE A 229 8.85 -6.77 2.61
CA PHE A 229 8.42 -6.37 3.96
C PHE A 229 7.80 -7.56 4.71
N ASN A 230 8.34 -7.89 5.89
CA ASN A 230 7.77 -8.91 6.77
C ASN A 230 6.57 -8.33 7.56
N CYS A 231 5.38 -8.88 7.34
CA CYS A 231 4.14 -8.49 8.02
C CYS A 231 3.70 -9.45 9.14
N ASP A 232 4.57 -10.32 9.66
CA ASP A 232 4.29 -11.26 10.75
C ASP A 232 3.50 -10.63 11.92
N PRO A 233 3.90 -9.46 12.47
CA PRO A 233 3.15 -8.86 13.58
C PRO A 233 1.71 -8.51 13.22
N GLN A 234 1.48 -8.04 11.99
CA GLN A 234 0.17 -7.63 11.50
C GLN A 234 -0.74 -8.84 11.22
N ILE A 235 -0.17 -9.93 10.71
CA ILE A 235 -0.87 -11.20 10.54
C ILE A 235 -1.25 -11.79 11.89
N ALA A 236 -0.32 -11.84 12.85
CA ALA A 236 -0.58 -12.34 14.20
C ALA A 236 -1.68 -11.51 14.89
N TRP A 237 -1.61 -10.19 14.82
CA TRP A 237 -2.65 -9.30 15.33
C TRP A 237 -4.01 -9.57 14.67
N THR A 238 -4.05 -9.71 13.35
CA THR A 238 -5.31 -9.95 12.62
C THR A 238 -5.89 -11.30 12.97
N ALA A 239 -5.07 -12.34 13.06
CA ALA A 239 -5.48 -13.66 13.47
C ALA A 239 -6.07 -13.62 14.88
N ALA A 240 -5.39 -12.98 15.84
CA ALA A 240 -5.88 -12.77 17.20
C ALA A 240 -7.23 -12.05 17.23
N ARG A 241 -7.38 -10.95 16.47
CA ARG A 241 -8.65 -10.22 16.35
C ARG A 241 -9.77 -11.04 15.72
N MET A 242 -9.47 -11.87 14.73
CA MET A 242 -10.44 -12.77 14.10
C MET A 242 -10.83 -13.92 15.03
N LEU A 243 -9.92 -14.34 15.92
CA LEU A 243 -10.18 -15.27 17.01
C LEU A 243 -11.02 -14.68 18.15
N GLY A 244 -11.47 -13.41 18.02
CA GLY A 244 -12.31 -12.74 19.01
C GLY A 244 -11.52 -12.03 20.12
N LEU A 245 -10.19 -12.02 20.08
CA LEU A 245 -9.39 -11.29 21.06
C LEU A 245 -9.55 -9.77 20.87
N ASN A 246 -9.64 -9.07 22.00
CA ASN A 246 -9.67 -7.61 22.03
C ASN A 246 -8.26 -7.03 22.10
N VAL A 247 -7.48 -7.26 21.05
CA VAL A 247 -6.11 -6.73 20.91
C VAL A 247 -6.09 -5.53 19.97
N SER A 248 -5.45 -4.44 20.40
CA SER A 248 -5.13 -3.29 19.56
C SER A 248 -3.89 -3.58 18.71
N SER A 249 -3.82 -3.04 17.49
CA SER A 249 -2.56 -3.07 16.76
C SER A 249 -1.60 -2.05 17.35
N ASP A 250 -0.40 -2.48 17.69
CA ASP A 250 0.68 -1.58 18.08
C ASP A 250 1.26 -0.82 16.89
N ASP A 251 0.92 -1.19 15.65
CA ASP A 251 1.41 -0.51 14.46
C ASP A 251 0.48 -0.66 13.25
N MET A 252 -0.11 0.45 12.82
CA MET A 252 -1.02 0.54 11.68
C MET A 252 -0.30 0.82 10.35
N LEU A 253 1.04 0.93 10.33
CA LEU A 253 1.80 1.33 9.13
C LEU A 253 2.34 0.15 8.31
N SER A 254 1.98 -1.08 8.65
CA SER A 254 2.40 -2.32 7.96
C SER A 254 2.21 -2.23 6.44
N ASP A 255 1.00 -1.94 5.97
CA ASP A 255 0.66 -1.82 4.55
C ASP A 255 1.44 -0.70 3.87
N LEU A 256 1.64 0.43 4.56
CA LEU A 256 2.42 1.55 4.03
C LEU A 256 3.86 1.09 3.73
N ARG A 257 4.50 0.40 4.68
CA ARG A 257 5.88 -0.09 4.47
C ARG A 257 5.98 -1.12 3.34
N ALA A 258 4.95 -1.93 3.13
CA ALA A 258 4.89 -2.84 1.99
C ALA A 258 4.74 -2.08 0.66
N ILE A 259 3.86 -1.08 0.59
CA ILE A 259 3.60 -0.27 -0.62
C ILE A 259 4.83 0.54 -1.05
N TYR A 260 5.67 0.96 -0.11
CA TYR A 260 6.87 1.75 -0.38
C TYR A 260 8.14 0.91 -0.56
N ARG A 261 8.02 -0.41 -0.78
CA ARG A 261 9.14 -1.29 -1.10
C ARG A 261 9.03 -1.87 -2.51
N LYS A 262 10.19 -2.08 -3.13
CA LYS A 262 10.32 -2.68 -4.46
C LYS A 262 11.67 -3.42 -4.57
N GLY A 263 11.73 -4.45 -5.42
CA GLY A 263 12.96 -5.21 -5.64
C GLY A 263 14.11 -4.33 -6.17
N SER A 264 15.35 -4.60 -5.77
CA SER A 264 16.53 -3.79 -6.18
C SER A 264 16.78 -3.82 -7.69
N VAL A 265 16.28 -4.85 -8.38
CA VAL A 265 16.26 -4.92 -9.85
C VAL A 265 15.56 -3.72 -10.52
N PHE A 266 14.70 -3.00 -9.80
CA PHE A 266 14.02 -1.79 -10.27
C PHE A 266 14.64 -0.48 -9.76
N GLU A 267 15.78 -0.51 -9.05
CA GLU A 267 16.37 0.70 -8.44
C GLU A 267 16.67 1.81 -9.44
N ARG A 268 16.97 1.43 -10.70
CA ARG A 268 17.21 2.38 -11.80
C ARG A 268 16.04 3.34 -12.07
N GLU A 269 14.81 2.97 -11.69
CA GLU A 269 13.62 3.80 -11.94
C GLU A 269 13.59 5.06 -11.07
N ASN A 270 14.34 5.04 -9.95
CA ASN A 270 14.38 6.11 -8.95
C ASN A 270 12.97 6.62 -8.61
N GLU A 271 12.11 5.69 -8.21
CA GLU A 271 10.68 5.90 -8.11
C GLU A 271 10.30 6.68 -6.84
N TYR A 272 9.40 7.64 -7.02
CA TYR A 272 8.63 8.28 -5.97
C TYR A 272 7.17 7.88 -6.15
N ARG A 273 6.53 7.43 -5.07
CA ARG A 273 5.18 6.87 -5.12
C ARG A 273 4.21 7.74 -4.34
N ALA A 274 3.18 8.23 -5.02
CA ALA A 274 2.03 8.82 -4.35
C ALA A 274 0.98 7.74 -4.06
N ARG A 275 0.56 7.61 -2.81
CA ARG A 275 -0.52 6.73 -2.37
C ARG A 275 -1.78 7.54 -2.15
N LEU A 276 -2.87 7.01 -2.67
CA LEU A 276 -4.23 7.51 -2.57
C LEU A 276 -5.08 6.46 -1.86
N VAL A 277 -5.83 6.90 -0.85
CA VAL A 277 -6.94 6.14 -0.29
C VAL A 277 -8.18 6.49 -1.13
N PRO A 278 -8.82 5.50 -1.79
CA PRO A 278 -10.03 5.72 -2.58
C PRO A 278 -11.22 6.10 -1.69
N GLU A 279 -12.21 6.78 -2.28
CA GLU A 279 -13.54 6.91 -1.69
C GLU A 279 -14.28 5.55 -1.67
N PRO A 280 -15.34 5.39 -0.85
CA PRO A 280 -16.09 4.15 -0.75
C PRO A 280 -16.64 3.61 -2.09
N ASP A 281 -17.05 4.48 -3.00
CA ASP A 281 -17.55 4.12 -4.34
C ASP A 281 -16.42 3.79 -5.35
N GLU A 282 -15.19 4.16 -5.02
CA GLU A 282 -13.98 3.90 -5.84
C GLU A 282 -13.26 2.60 -5.43
N LEU A 283 -13.71 1.92 -4.37
CA LEU A 283 -13.04 0.73 -3.81
C LEU A 283 -12.87 -0.43 -4.80
N GLU A 284 -13.78 -0.57 -5.77
CA GLU A 284 -13.72 -1.60 -6.82
C GLU A 284 -13.02 -1.10 -8.10
N MET A 285 -12.74 0.21 -8.21
CA MET A 285 -12.16 0.78 -9.42
C MET A 285 -10.66 0.54 -9.49
N ASN A 286 -10.20 -0.04 -10.60
CA ASN A 286 -8.77 -0.26 -10.86
C ASN A 286 -7.98 1.04 -11.07
N TYR A 287 -8.67 2.08 -11.54
CA TYR A 287 -8.10 3.36 -11.91
C TYR A 287 -8.94 4.47 -11.29
N VAL A 288 -8.27 5.43 -10.67
CA VAL A 288 -8.91 6.57 -10.02
C VAL A 288 -8.22 7.84 -10.49
N GLN A 289 -8.99 8.77 -11.04
CA GLN A 289 -8.47 10.03 -11.54
C GLN A 289 -8.61 11.13 -10.49
N ARG A 290 -7.61 12.01 -10.43
CA ARG A 290 -7.64 13.22 -9.62
C ARG A 290 -7.22 14.44 -10.45
N PRO A 291 -7.87 15.61 -10.27
CA PRO A 291 -7.42 16.84 -10.90
C PRO A 291 -5.99 17.17 -10.49
N CYS A 292 -5.11 17.29 -11.47
CA CYS A 292 -3.71 17.64 -11.27
C CYS A 292 -3.13 18.15 -12.59
N LYS A 293 -3.05 19.48 -12.74
CA LYS A 293 -2.50 20.11 -13.94
C LYS A 293 -0.98 19.87 -14.03
N PRO A 294 -0.47 19.28 -15.13
CA PRO A 294 0.98 19.20 -15.35
C PRO A 294 1.59 20.58 -15.55
N LEU A 295 2.87 20.73 -15.26
CA LEU A 295 3.65 21.95 -15.48
C LEU A 295 4.24 22.04 -16.87
N ARG A 296 4.43 20.90 -17.55
CA ARG A 296 4.99 20.80 -18.89
C ARG A 296 4.78 19.43 -19.50
N VAL A 297 4.90 19.37 -20.83
CA VAL A 297 4.94 18.16 -21.63
C VAL A 297 6.30 18.06 -22.32
N ILE A 298 6.93 16.89 -22.31
CA ILE A 298 8.14 16.61 -23.08
C ILE A 298 7.79 15.51 -24.09
N LEU A 299 7.86 15.84 -25.37
CA LEU A 299 7.50 14.95 -26.48
C LEU A 299 8.63 13.96 -26.76
N GLY A 300 8.28 12.69 -26.96
CA GLY A 300 9.23 11.67 -27.40
C GLY A 300 9.68 11.88 -28.84
N SER A 301 10.93 11.51 -29.12
CA SER A 301 11.54 11.72 -30.45
C SER A 301 10.89 10.91 -31.57
N ARG A 302 10.18 9.82 -31.23
CA ARG A 302 9.53 8.89 -32.19
C ARG A 302 8.01 9.01 -32.22
N MET A 303 7.44 10.01 -31.55
CA MET A 303 6.00 10.27 -31.62
C MET A 303 5.56 10.50 -33.07
N THR A 304 4.37 10.01 -33.41
CA THR A 304 3.73 10.35 -34.69
C THR A 304 3.36 11.83 -34.73
N GLN A 305 3.19 12.39 -35.93
CA GLN A 305 2.80 13.80 -36.06
C GLN A 305 1.41 14.05 -35.43
N GLU A 306 0.48 13.12 -35.57
CA GLU A 306 -0.86 13.17 -34.97
C GLU A 306 -0.79 13.21 -33.44
N ASP A 307 -0.03 12.31 -32.82
CA ASP A 307 0.15 12.27 -31.37
C ASP A 307 0.82 13.54 -30.82
N LYS A 308 1.80 14.08 -31.56
CA LYS A 308 2.45 15.35 -31.20
C LYS A 308 1.43 16.49 -31.19
N GLU A 309 0.58 16.56 -32.21
CA GLU A 309 -0.46 17.58 -32.32
C GLU A 309 -1.50 17.48 -31.20
N LEU A 310 -1.87 16.26 -30.78
CA LEU A 310 -2.72 16.05 -29.61
C LEU A 310 -2.09 16.63 -28.34
N CYS A 311 -0.82 16.32 -28.07
CA CYS A 311 -0.09 16.87 -26.92
C CYS A 311 0.03 18.40 -26.97
N ILE A 312 0.37 18.96 -28.13
CA ILE A 312 0.52 20.41 -28.31
C ILE A 312 -0.82 21.12 -28.12
N CYS A 313 -1.90 20.58 -28.69
CA CYS A 313 -3.24 21.13 -28.54
C CYS A 313 -3.67 21.16 -27.06
N ALA A 314 -3.49 20.04 -26.35
CA ALA A 314 -3.79 19.96 -24.92
C ALA A 314 -2.92 20.90 -24.08
N ALA A 315 -1.61 20.94 -24.34
CA ALA A 315 -0.69 21.85 -23.65
C ALA A 315 -1.05 23.33 -23.85
N ASN A 316 -1.45 23.72 -25.06
CA ASN A 316 -1.92 25.06 -25.38
C ASN A 316 -3.22 25.40 -24.63
N LYS A 317 -4.19 24.49 -24.57
CA LYS A 317 -5.42 24.66 -23.77
C LYS A 317 -5.11 24.86 -22.29
N LEU A 318 -4.09 24.17 -21.80
CA LEU A 318 -3.64 24.25 -20.42
C LEU A 318 -2.68 25.41 -20.15
N ASP A 319 -2.21 26.16 -21.16
CA ASP A 319 -1.17 27.18 -20.99
C ASP A 319 0.08 26.63 -20.29
N ILE A 320 0.64 25.55 -20.84
CA ILE A 320 1.88 24.92 -20.34
C ILE A 320 2.88 24.70 -21.48
N PRO A 321 4.19 24.81 -21.20
CA PRO A 321 5.22 24.62 -22.22
C PRO A 321 5.30 23.17 -22.72
N VAL A 322 5.71 23.05 -23.98
CA VAL A 322 6.03 21.80 -24.65
C VAL A 322 7.51 21.83 -25.03
N ASP A 323 8.24 20.80 -24.60
CA ASP A 323 9.63 20.57 -24.95
C ASP A 323 9.73 19.31 -25.82
N GLU A 324 10.81 19.14 -26.59
CA GLU A 324 11.12 17.89 -27.26
C GLU A 324 12.29 17.17 -26.57
N GLN A 325 12.23 15.84 -26.55
CA GLN A 325 13.36 15.03 -26.12
C GLN A 325 14.52 15.23 -27.10
N CYS A 326 15.62 15.80 -26.61
CA CYS A 326 16.90 15.85 -27.32
C CYS A 326 17.59 14.48 -27.34
#